data_AF-A0A820CSL9-F1
#
_entry.id   AF-A0A820CSL9-F1
#
_cell.length_a   1.000
_cell.length_b   1.000
_cell.length_c   1.000
_cell.angle_alpha   90.00
_cell.angle_beta   90.00
_cell.angle_gamma   90.00
#
_symmetry.space_group_name_H-M   'P 1'
#
loop_
_entity.id
_entity.type
_entity.pdbx_description
1 polymer ?
#
loop_
_entity_poly.entity_id
_entity_poly.type
_entity_poly.pdbx_seq_one_letter_code
_entity_poly.pdbx_strand_id
1 'polypeptide(L)'
;MNGYDWNRIQHLAPHENKTDQIRSGRAYSTAFSFDQNIVDAMITFASPNNLTIVVVNRQKQEMKDMISMFVNLVPYRMKMEANNSFEYLIRKIQQLSSDVLEHSCLLYQHIINSQDQQNHQVLPSTLFQYESLVSSVTAKNNLEASSIEENSVLAVYFDWDRSHGNGVAAFDLTFTISHDYHARTTECFLDCSIDIFQNQTNVDLLANRFQYILKQLFSSSSIIHEPIYKLSIVLPTEQEFIHQINNTNISTSYSWSNIVHDCFIKQTQLYPQKLALELDGQSLTYSELLYSVYCLTNYLIDKIQPNEIICQCVERSFEMIVGMLAMLSSSAVYCPLSPLDPPERLKTLLIRNFTWQTILMTHTSCNLIKTDSFIIFNHIIKPISITFYNVVYISFTSGTTGIPKAVVISHSHLLLYLQSSVEVDAFRTTDRAIQLS
;
A
#
# COMPACT_ATOMS: atom_id res chain seq x y z
N MET A 1 -17.45 -27.80 -3.61
CA MET A 1 -17.94 -27.46 -4.95
C MET A 1 -18.79 -26.21 -4.82
N ASN A 2 -18.28 -25.05 -5.20
CA ASN A 2 -19.07 -23.82 -5.26
C ASN A 2 -19.19 -23.44 -6.72
N GLY A 3 -20.26 -23.92 -7.37
CA GLY A 3 -20.58 -23.50 -8.72
C GLY A 3 -21.15 -22.08 -8.71
N TYR A 4 -20.74 -21.24 -9.66
CA TYR A 4 -21.32 -19.91 -9.84
C TYR A 4 -22.44 -19.94 -10.88
N ASP A 5 -23.58 -19.32 -10.56
CA ASP A 5 -24.76 -19.25 -11.44
C ASP A 5 -24.59 -18.13 -12.48
N TRP A 6 -24.16 -18.52 -13.67
CA TRP A 6 -23.94 -17.61 -14.79
C TRP A 6 -25.21 -16.99 -15.37
N ASN A 7 -26.39 -17.57 -15.11
CA ASN A 7 -27.65 -17.03 -15.62
C ASN A 7 -27.91 -15.60 -15.11
N ARG A 8 -27.32 -15.22 -13.96
CA ARG A 8 -27.44 -13.89 -13.36
C ARG A 8 -26.82 -12.78 -14.19
N ILE A 9 -25.83 -13.08 -15.01
CA ILE A 9 -25.07 -12.08 -15.77
C ILE A 9 -25.12 -12.30 -17.28
N GLN A 10 -25.72 -13.41 -17.74
CA GLN A 10 -25.97 -13.69 -19.16
C GLN A 10 -26.73 -12.58 -19.90
N HIS A 11 -27.50 -11.73 -19.19
CA HIS A 11 -28.16 -10.56 -19.80
C HIS A 11 -27.18 -9.50 -20.32
N LEU A 12 -25.90 -9.58 -19.91
CA LEU A 12 -24.81 -8.75 -20.44
C LEU A 12 -24.18 -9.34 -21.71
N ALA A 13 -24.52 -10.59 -22.07
CA ALA A 13 -24.16 -11.18 -23.35
C ALA A 13 -25.00 -10.53 -24.47
N PRO A 14 -24.44 -10.30 -25.67
CA PRO A 14 -25.17 -9.64 -26.75
C PRO A 14 -26.44 -10.41 -27.13
N HIS A 15 -27.58 -9.70 -27.17
CA HIS A 15 -28.83 -10.23 -27.69
C HIS A 15 -28.78 -10.31 -29.23
N GLU A 16 -28.45 -11.48 -29.78
CA GLU A 16 -28.82 -11.83 -31.16
C GLU A 16 -30.02 -12.80 -31.14
N ASN A 17 -30.97 -12.61 -32.07
CA ASN A 17 -32.24 -13.34 -32.13
C ASN A 17 -32.07 -14.87 -32.03
N LYS A 18 -32.71 -15.49 -31.04
CA LYS A 18 -32.67 -16.93 -30.72
C LYS A 18 -32.99 -17.86 -31.90
N THR A 19 -33.72 -17.40 -32.91
CA THR A 19 -34.10 -18.20 -34.09
C THR A 19 -32.96 -18.42 -35.08
N ASP A 20 -31.95 -17.54 -35.13
CA ASP A 20 -30.77 -17.70 -36.01
C ASP A 20 -29.62 -18.48 -35.34
N GLN A 21 -29.66 -18.59 -34.01
CA GLN A 21 -28.67 -19.27 -33.17
C GLN A 21 -28.58 -20.79 -33.41
N ILE A 22 -29.72 -21.46 -33.62
CA ILE A 22 -29.78 -22.93 -33.74
C ILE A 22 -29.40 -23.41 -35.15
N ARG A 23 -29.60 -22.58 -36.19
CA ARG A 23 -29.32 -22.96 -37.59
C ARG A 23 -27.89 -22.69 -38.06
N SER A 24 -27.11 -21.88 -37.34
CA SER A 24 -25.82 -21.36 -37.82
C SER A 24 -24.60 -21.70 -36.96
N GLY A 25 -24.77 -22.37 -35.80
CA GLY A 25 -23.67 -22.61 -34.85
C GLY A 25 -23.18 -21.35 -34.10
N ARG A 26 -23.82 -20.19 -34.30
CA ARG A 26 -23.44 -18.90 -33.69
C ARG A 26 -23.89 -18.72 -32.23
N ALA A 27 -24.83 -19.52 -31.72
CA ALA A 27 -25.19 -19.50 -30.30
C ALA A 27 -23.98 -19.77 -29.39
N TYR A 28 -23.10 -20.66 -29.86
CA TYR A 28 -21.90 -21.08 -29.16
C TYR A 28 -20.82 -19.99 -29.15
N SER A 29 -20.73 -19.14 -30.18
CA SER A 29 -19.75 -18.04 -30.24
C SER A 29 -20.07 -16.88 -29.30
N THR A 30 -21.36 -16.63 -29.00
CA THR A 30 -21.77 -15.54 -28.10
C THR A 30 -21.52 -15.88 -26.62
N ALA A 31 -21.81 -17.11 -26.19
CA ALA A 31 -21.48 -17.56 -24.82
C ALA A 31 -19.95 -17.68 -24.62
N PHE A 32 -19.25 -18.23 -25.62
CA PHE A 32 -17.78 -18.26 -25.72
C PHE A 32 -17.14 -16.88 -25.54
N SER A 33 -17.67 -15.86 -26.24
CA SER A 33 -17.14 -14.51 -26.11
C SER A 33 -17.37 -13.96 -24.70
N PHE A 34 -18.52 -14.24 -24.10
CA PHE A 34 -18.90 -13.67 -22.81
C PHE A 34 -18.00 -14.16 -21.66
N ASP A 35 -17.76 -15.47 -21.57
CA ASP A 35 -16.91 -16.06 -20.52
C ASP A 35 -15.46 -15.57 -20.62
N GLN A 36 -14.94 -15.46 -21.85
CA GLN A 36 -13.63 -14.88 -22.14
C GLN A 36 -13.53 -13.42 -21.67
N ASN A 37 -14.52 -12.59 -21.98
CA ASN A 37 -14.50 -11.17 -21.61
C ASN A 37 -14.53 -10.92 -20.10
N ILE A 38 -15.18 -11.80 -19.32
CA ILE A 38 -15.20 -11.69 -17.86
C ILE A 38 -13.84 -12.01 -17.28
N VAL A 39 -13.18 -13.05 -17.77
CA VAL A 39 -11.84 -13.37 -17.28
C VAL A 39 -10.84 -12.31 -17.71
N ASP A 40 -10.89 -11.84 -18.96
CA ASP A 40 -10.07 -10.71 -19.43
C ASP A 40 -10.30 -9.44 -18.57
N ALA A 41 -11.56 -9.16 -18.19
CA ALA A 41 -11.91 -8.04 -17.31
C ALA A 41 -11.25 -8.16 -15.94
N MET A 42 -11.28 -9.34 -15.35
CA MET A 42 -10.70 -9.58 -14.04
C MET A 42 -9.17 -9.63 -14.06
N ILE A 43 -8.55 -10.16 -15.10
CA ILE A 43 -7.07 -10.16 -15.21
C ILE A 43 -6.59 -8.73 -15.44
N THR A 44 -7.31 -7.93 -16.23
CA THR A 44 -7.01 -6.49 -16.34
C THR A 44 -7.15 -5.78 -15.00
N PHE A 45 -8.15 -6.17 -14.20
CA PHE A 45 -8.28 -5.67 -12.84
C PHE A 45 -7.05 -6.04 -11.97
N ALA A 46 -6.48 -7.24 -12.15
CA ALA A 46 -5.31 -7.71 -11.42
C ALA A 46 -3.96 -7.16 -11.96
N SER A 47 -3.85 -6.89 -13.26
CA SER A 47 -2.64 -6.42 -13.94
C SER A 47 -2.98 -5.45 -15.09
N PRO A 48 -3.03 -4.14 -14.82
CA PRO A 48 -3.67 -3.18 -15.72
C PRO A 48 -2.87 -2.77 -16.97
N ASN A 49 -1.85 -3.51 -17.43
CA ASN A 49 -1.05 -3.05 -18.55
C ASN A 49 -0.41 -4.19 -19.37
N ASN A 50 -1.09 -4.69 -20.40
CA ASN A 50 -0.60 -5.58 -21.47
C ASN A 50 -0.97 -7.06 -21.29
N LEU A 51 -2.05 -7.44 -21.96
CA LEU A 51 -2.49 -8.82 -22.12
C LEU A 51 -2.14 -9.29 -23.52
N THR A 52 -1.82 -10.57 -23.69
CA THR A 52 -1.62 -11.17 -25.00
C THR A 52 -2.61 -12.30 -25.20
N ILE A 53 -3.35 -12.28 -26.31
CA ILE A 53 -4.25 -13.38 -26.66
C ILE A 53 -3.61 -14.27 -27.73
N VAL A 54 -3.91 -15.56 -27.63
CA VAL A 54 -3.61 -16.56 -28.66
C VAL A 54 -4.72 -16.56 -29.70
N VAL A 55 -4.36 -16.41 -30.98
CA VAL A 55 -5.32 -16.47 -32.12
C VAL A 55 -4.90 -17.54 -33.12
N VAL A 56 -5.84 -18.37 -33.54
CA VAL A 56 -5.63 -19.39 -34.58
C VAL A 56 -5.98 -18.80 -35.95
N ASN A 57 -4.97 -18.50 -36.79
CA ASN A 57 -5.15 -17.87 -38.09
C ASN A 57 -5.59 -18.84 -39.22
N ARG A 58 -6.57 -19.70 -38.95
CA ARG A 58 -7.20 -20.61 -39.95
C ARG A 58 -8.52 -20.03 -40.50
N GLN A 59 -8.50 -18.76 -40.90
CA GLN A 59 -9.70 -18.06 -41.36
C GLN A 59 -10.16 -18.53 -42.75
N LYS A 60 -9.24 -18.99 -43.60
CA LYS A 60 -9.55 -19.49 -44.95
C LYS A 60 -9.91 -20.98 -44.93
N GLN A 61 -10.90 -21.36 -45.73
CA GLN A 61 -11.41 -22.73 -45.76
C GLN A 61 -10.35 -23.75 -46.17
N GLU A 62 -9.44 -23.37 -47.07
CA GLU A 62 -8.36 -24.22 -47.55
C GLU A 62 -7.32 -24.54 -46.46
N MET A 63 -7.24 -23.71 -45.42
CA MET A 63 -6.27 -23.86 -44.33
C MET A 63 -6.80 -24.68 -43.14
N LYS A 64 -8.08 -25.07 -43.16
CA LYS A 64 -8.70 -25.81 -42.04
C LYS A 64 -8.04 -27.17 -41.81
N ASP A 65 -7.74 -27.89 -42.89
CA ASP A 65 -7.21 -29.26 -42.85
C ASP A 65 -5.67 -29.31 -43.00
N MET A 66 -5.01 -28.16 -43.07
CA MET A 66 -3.55 -28.09 -43.20
C MET A 66 -2.86 -28.39 -41.87
N ILE A 67 -1.81 -29.21 -41.92
CA ILE A 67 -0.91 -29.48 -40.79
C ILE A 67 0.26 -28.49 -40.85
N SER A 68 0.18 -27.42 -40.06
CA SER A 68 1.26 -26.43 -39.88
C SER A 68 1.02 -25.56 -38.63
N MET A 69 1.94 -24.66 -38.32
CA MET A 69 1.84 -23.70 -37.21
C MET A 69 1.08 -22.45 -37.68
N PHE A 70 -0.19 -22.33 -37.27
CA PHE A 70 -1.08 -21.19 -37.61
C PHE A 70 -1.40 -20.30 -36.39
N VAL A 71 -0.79 -20.60 -35.24
CA VAL A 71 -1.00 -19.84 -34.01
C VAL A 71 -0.22 -18.54 -34.09
N ASN A 72 -0.90 -17.42 -33.83
CA ASN A 72 -0.30 -16.11 -33.71
C ASN A 72 -0.62 -15.51 -32.33
N LEU A 73 0.28 -14.69 -31.82
CA LEU A 73 0.10 -13.95 -30.57
C LEU A 73 -0.23 -12.50 -30.91
N VAL A 74 -1.29 -11.97 -30.32
CA VAL A 74 -1.67 -10.57 -30.55
C VAL A 74 -1.73 -9.85 -29.19
N PRO A 75 -0.77 -8.95 -28.91
CA PRO A 75 -0.80 -8.17 -27.69
C PRO A 75 -1.86 -7.09 -27.81
N TYR A 76 -2.61 -6.87 -26.74
CA TYR A 76 -3.47 -5.71 -26.62
C TYR A 76 -3.25 -5.04 -25.27
N ARG A 77 -3.34 -3.71 -25.29
CA ARG A 77 -3.20 -2.88 -24.11
C ARG A 77 -4.54 -2.30 -23.75
N MET A 78 -4.98 -2.55 -22.52
CA MET A 78 -6.15 -1.92 -21.96
C MET A 78 -5.75 -1.10 -20.75
N LYS A 79 -6.23 0.14 -20.70
CA LYS A 79 -6.10 1.00 -19.53
C LYS A 79 -7.40 0.94 -18.74
N MET A 80 -7.30 0.50 -17.49
CA MET A 80 -8.44 0.48 -16.58
C MET A 80 -8.52 1.80 -15.80
N GLU A 81 -9.73 2.32 -15.62
CA GLU A 81 -10.01 3.42 -14.69
C GLU A 81 -10.91 2.89 -13.58
N ALA A 82 -10.49 3.08 -12.34
CA ALA A 82 -11.12 2.46 -11.16
C ALA A 82 -12.58 2.87 -10.95
N ASN A 83 -12.98 4.04 -11.48
CA ASN A 83 -14.34 4.59 -11.37
C ASN A 83 -15.34 3.97 -12.36
N ASN A 84 -14.85 3.28 -13.41
CA ASN A 84 -15.73 2.63 -14.36
C ASN A 84 -16.38 1.38 -13.75
N SER A 85 -17.53 0.99 -14.27
CA SER A 85 -18.22 -0.22 -13.83
C SER A 85 -17.62 -1.49 -14.45
N PHE A 86 -17.89 -2.64 -13.84
CA PHE A 86 -17.49 -3.93 -14.41
C PHE A 86 -18.19 -4.20 -15.75
N GLU A 87 -19.45 -3.79 -15.90
CA GLU A 87 -20.17 -3.84 -17.19
C GLU A 87 -19.44 -3.05 -18.28
N TYR A 88 -18.99 -1.83 -17.97
CA TYR A 88 -18.24 -1.01 -18.91
C TYR A 88 -16.95 -1.73 -19.35
N LEU A 89 -16.27 -2.38 -18.40
CA LEU A 89 -15.05 -3.12 -18.68
C LEU A 89 -15.30 -4.30 -19.63
N ILE A 90 -16.32 -5.11 -19.38
CA ILE A 90 -16.71 -6.22 -20.28
C ILE A 90 -16.98 -5.70 -21.69
N ARG A 91 -17.78 -4.64 -21.84
CA ARG A 91 -18.08 -4.05 -23.16
C ARG A 91 -16.85 -3.51 -23.85
N LYS A 92 -15.92 -2.91 -23.08
CA LYS A 92 -14.69 -2.37 -23.64
C LYS A 92 -13.78 -3.49 -24.15
N ILE A 93 -13.71 -4.60 -23.43
CA ILE A 93 -12.93 -5.78 -23.85
C ILE A 93 -13.57 -6.42 -25.07
N GLN A 94 -14.90 -6.55 -25.12
CA GLN A 94 -15.60 -7.03 -26.32
C GLN A 94 -15.20 -6.24 -27.55
N GLN A 95 -15.22 -4.91 -27.44
CA GLN A 95 -14.82 -4.02 -28.52
C GLN A 95 -13.35 -4.23 -28.89
N LEU A 96 -12.44 -4.20 -27.91
CA LEU A 96 -11.01 -4.36 -28.14
C LEU A 96 -10.66 -5.71 -28.74
N SER A 97 -11.23 -6.80 -28.23
CA SER A 97 -11.03 -8.15 -28.75
C SER A 97 -11.50 -8.28 -30.19
N SER A 98 -12.63 -7.64 -30.56
CA SER A 98 -13.08 -7.58 -31.94
C SER A 98 -12.09 -6.83 -32.83
N ASP A 99 -11.68 -5.62 -32.42
CA ASP A 99 -10.73 -4.78 -33.15
C ASP A 99 -9.37 -5.49 -33.34
N VAL A 100 -8.91 -6.22 -32.33
CA VAL A 100 -7.66 -6.98 -32.35
C VAL A 100 -7.75 -8.17 -33.30
N LEU A 101 -8.88 -8.86 -33.34
CA LEU A 101 -9.10 -10.00 -34.25
C LEU A 101 -9.14 -9.57 -35.72
N GLU A 102 -9.61 -8.36 -36.04
CA GLU A 102 -9.54 -7.83 -37.41
C GLU A 102 -8.10 -7.70 -37.94
N HIS A 103 -7.14 -7.51 -37.02
CA HIS A 103 -5.73 -7.38 -37.33
C HIS A 103 -4.90 -8.62 -36.99
N SER A 104 -5.54 -9.77 -36.72
CA SER A 104 -4.87 -10.99 -36.25
C SER A 104 -3.84 -11.57 -37.24
N CYS A 105 -3.85 -11.13 -38.49
CA CYS A 105 -2.90 -11.52 -39.53
C CYS A 105 -1.51 -10.90 -39.37
N LEU A 106 -1.35 -9.86 -38.56
CA LEU A 106 -0.06 -9.25 -38.26
C LEU A 106 0.74 -10.14 -37.29
N LEU A 107 1.89 -10.64 -37.73
CA LEU A 107 2.73 -11.49 -36.89
C LEU A 107 3.29 -10.70 -35.70
N TYR A 108 3.27 -11.32 -34.52
CA TYR A 108 3.81 -10.76 -33.28
C TYR A 108 5.22 -10.16 -33.43
N GLN A 109 6.09 -10.85 -34.17
CA GLN A 109 7.48 -10.41 -34.38
C GLN A 109 7.56 -9.05 -35.11
N HIS A 110 6.63 -8.76 -36.02
CA HIS A 110 6.58 -7.47 -36.69
C HIS A 110 6.12 -6.36 -35.76
N ILE A 111 5.21 -6.66 -34.82
CA ILE A 111 4.76 -5.71 -33.81
C ILE A 111 5.92 -5.32 -32.90
N ILE A 112 6.68 -6.29 -32.38
CA ILE A 112 7.86 -6.01 -31.53
C ILE A 112 8.91 -5.22 -32.31
N ASN A 113 9.27 -5.66 -33.52
CA ASN A 113 10.32 -5.03 -34.32
C ASN A 113 9.98 -3.58 -34.72
N SER A 114 8.70 -3.21 -34.73
CA SER A 114 8.24 -1.85 -35.03
C SER A 114 8.32 -0.89 -33.84
N GLN A 115 8.56 -1.38 -32.62
CA GLN A 115 8.72 -0.53 -31.44
C GLN A 115 10.16 -0.03 -31.31
N ASP A 116 10.33 1.25 -30.96
CA ASP A 116 11.64 1.90 -30.81
C ASP A 116 12.52 1.15 -29.79
N GLN A 117 13.68 0.68 -30.24
CA GLN A 117 14.64 -0.10 -29.45
C GLN A 117 15.18 0.64 -28.21
N GLN A 118 14.98 1.96 -28.09
CA GLN A 118 15.43 2.74 -26.93
C GLN A 118 14.59 2.50 -25.67
N ASN A 119 13.36 2.00 -25.81
CA ASN A 119 12.53 1.56 -24.70
C ASN A 119 12.55 0.02 -24.61
N HIS A 120 13.71 -0.54 -24.22
CA HIS A 120 13.77 -1.93 -23.76
C HIS A 120 12.94 -2.08 -22.49
N GLN A 121 11.63 -2.32 -22.63
CA GLN A 121 10.72 -2.86 -21.61
C GLN A 121 9.30 -2.56 -22.10
N VAL A 122 8.67 -3.47 -22.83
CA VAL A 122 7.50 -4.22 -22.33
C VAL A 122 7.26 -5.39 -23.29
N LEU A 123 7.92 -6.51 -23.06
CA LEU A 123 7.36 -7.77 -23.56
C LEU A 123 6.12 -8.06 -22.70
N PRO A 124 5.00 -8.53 -23.27
CA PRO A 124 3.86 -8.94 -22.47
C PRO A 124 4.27 -10.04 -21.50
N SER A 125 4.09 -9.78 -20.21
CA SER A 125 4.38 -10.72 -19.13
C SER A 125 3.28 -11.78 -18.97
N THR A 126 2.11 -11.55 -19.55
CA THR A 126 0.92 -12.39 -19.33
C THR A 126 0.33 -12.87 -20.65
N LEU A 127 0.24 -14.19 -20.81
CA LEU A 127 -0.44 -14.85 -21.91
C LEU A 127 -1.84 -15.27 -21.50
N PHE A 128 -2.77 -15.11 -22.42
CA PHE A 128 -4.12 -15.61 -22.33
C PHE A 128 -4.37 -16.60 -23.45
N GLN A 129 -4.71 -17.83 -23.07
CA GLN A 129 -5.09 -18.89 -23.98
C GLN A 129 -6.50 -19.37 -23.63
N TYR A 130 -7.28 -19.59 -24.67
CA TYR A 130 -8.58 -20.21 -24.55
C TYR A 130 -8.55 -21.55 -25.29
N GLU A 131 -8.98 -22.62 -24.63
CA GLU A 131 -9.12 -23.94 -25.23
C GLU A 131 -10.58 -24.39 -25.17
N SER A 132 -11.17 -24.63 -26.34
CA SER A 132 -12.48 -25.27 -26.41
C SER A 132 -12.29 -26.79 -26.38
N LEU A 133 -12.53 -27.44 -25.24
CA LEU A 133 -12.63 -28.90 -25.19
C LEU A 133 -13.99 -29.33 -25.76
N VAL A 134 -14.07 -29.52 -27.07
CA VAL A 134 -15.12 -30.38 -27.64
C VAL A 134 -14.67 -31.81 -27.36
N SER A 135 -15.00 -32.33 -26.19
CA SER A 135 -14.83 -33.76 -25.91
C SER A 135 -15.74 -34.51 -26.88
N SER A 136 -15.17 -35.04 -27.97
CA SER A 136 -15.86 -36.02 -28.79
C SER A 136 -15.98 -37.29 -27.95
N VAL A 137 -17.01 -37.39 -27.11
CA VAL A 137 -17.50 -38.69 -26.62
C VAL A 137 -18.22 -39.38 -27.78
N THR A 138 -17.46 -39.73 -28.81
CA THR A 138 -17.78 -40.82 -29.73
C THR A 138 -16.87 -41.99 -29.40
N ALA A 139 -16.90 -42.43 -28.16
CA ALA A 139 -16.42 -43.74 -27.77
C ALA A 139 -17.22 -44.23 -26.53
N LYS A 140 -18.35 -44.86 -26.84
CA LYS A 140 -19.11 -45.79 -25.95
C LYS A 140 -19.61 -45.20 -24.63
N ASN A 141 -20.84 -44.72 -24.62
CA ASN A 141 -21.95 -45.38 -23.91
C ASN A 141 -23.25 -44.59 -24.14
N ASN A 142 -24.27 -45.31 -24.60
CA ASN A 142 -25.65 -44.83 -24.61
C ASN A 142 -26.08 -44.54 -23.16
N LEU A 143 -26.25 -43.27 -22.81
CA LEU A 143 -27.07 -42.88 -21.67
C LEU A 143 -28.05 -41.82 -22.16
N GLU A 144 -29.31 -42.19 -22.06
CA GLU A 144 -30.47 -41.40 -22.45
C GLU A 144 -30.42 -40.03 -21.77
N ALA A 145 -30.71 -39.00 -22.57
CA ALA A 145 -30.86 -37.63 -22.11
C ALA A 145 -32.04 -37.54 -21.14
N SER A 146 -31.78 -37.70 -19.85
CA SER A 146 -32.68 -37.29 -18.79
C SER A 146 -32.68 -35.76 -18.71
N SER A 147 -33.87 -35.18 -18.55
CA SER A 147 -34.14 -33.75 -18.49
C SER A 147 -33.18 -32.99 -17.56
N ILE A 148 -32.28 -32.20 -18.16
CA ILE A 148 -31.22 -31.44 -17.47
C ILE A 148 -31.72 -30.03 -17.16
N GLU A 149 -31.79 -29.68 -15.87
CA GLU A 149 -32.14 -28.35 -15.38
C GLU A 149 -31.14 -27.26 -15.86
N GLU A 150 -31.62 -26.03 -15.99
CA GLU A 150 -31.04 -24.89 -16.75
C GLU A 150 -29.84 -24.15 -16.09
N ASN A 151 -29.06 -24.77 -15.22
CA ASN A 151 -27.96 -24.07 -14.52
C ASN A 151 -26.57 -24.42 -15.09
N SER A 152 -25.90 -23.45 -15.71
CA SER A 152 -24.48 -23.52 -16.07
C SER A 152 -23.60 -23.16 -14.88
N VAL A 153 -22.54 -23.93 -14.63
CA VAL A 153 -21.71 -23.86 -13.41
C VAL A 153 -20.25 -23.58 -13.78
N LEU A 154 -19.68 -22.42 -13.43
CA LEU A 154 -18.21 -22.27 -13.44
C LEU A 154 -17.65 -23.16 -12.31
N ALA A 155 -16.65 -23.97 -12.60
CA ALA A 155 -15.82 -24.60 -11.59
C ALA A 155 -14.38 -24.16 -11.82
N VAL A 156 -13.90 -23.19 -11.04
CA VAL A 156 -12.55 -22.65 -11.23
C VAL A 156 -11.55 -23.52 -10.49
N TYR A 157 -10.82 -24.36 -11.23
CA TYR A 157 -9.76 -25.22 -10.69
C TYR A 157 -8.40 -24.57 -10.93
N PHE A 158 -7.73 -24.19 -9.84
CA PHE A 158 -6.32 -23.80 -9.91
C PHE A 158 -5.50 -25.03 -9.58
N ASP A 159 -4.84 -25.59 -10.59
CA ASP A 159 -3.99 -26.77 -10.44
C ASP A 159 -2.54 -26.36 -10.72
N TRP A 160 -1.75 -26.26 -9.64
CA TRP A 160 -0.32 -25.94 -9.70
C TRP A 160 0.52 -27.06 -10.34
N ASP A 161 0.02 -28.31 -10.33
CA ASP A 161 0.80 -29.50 -10.70
C ASP A 161 0.50 -29.98 -12.14
N ARG A 162 -0.50 -29.38 -12.80
CA ARG A 162 -0.82 -29.62 -14.21
C ARG A 162 -0.30 -28.51 -15.09
N SER A 163 1.03 -28.40 -15.20
CA SER A 163 1.56 -27.77 -16.41
C SER A 163 0.99 -28.54 -17.60
N HIS A 164 0.17 -27.92 -18.45
CA HIS A 164 -0.38 -28.56 -19.66
C HIS A 164 0.73 -28.80 -20.73
N GLY A 165 2.01 -28.79 -20.34
CA GLY A 165 3.18 -28.93 -21.19
C GLY A 165 4.40 -29.53 -20.48
N ASN A 166 5.59 -29.38 -21.07
CA ASN A 166 6.85 -30.03 -20.65
C ASN A 166 7.50 -29.41 -19.38
N GLY A 167 6.75 -28.75 -18.50
CA GLY A 167 7.28 -28.09 -17.30
C GLY A 167 8.07 -26.79 -17.54
N VAL A 168 7.89 -26.14 -18.70
CA VAL A 168 8.53 -24.85 -19.04
C VAL A 168 7.48 -23.77 -19.20
N ALA A 169 7.53 -22.72 -18.37
CA ALA A 169 6.69 -21.54 -18.50
C ALA A 169 7.21 -20.64 -19.63
N ALA A 170 6.39 -20.38 -20.64
CA ALA A 170 6.73 -19.46 -21.74
C ALA A 170 6.45 -17.98 -21.41
N PHE A 171 5.65 -17.72 -20.38
CA PHE A 171 5.24 -16.41 -19.88
C PHE A 171 5.24 -16.40 -18.36
N ASP A 172 5.26 -15.21 -17.74
CA ASP A 172 5.26 -15.07 -16.28
C ASP A 172 3.96 -15.60 -15.68
N LEU A 173 2.84 -15.37 -16.37
CA LEU A 173 1.51 -15.89 -16.08
C LEU A 173 0.84 -16.34 -17.37
N THR A 174 0.28 -17.55 -17.40
CA THR A 174 -0.60 -18.03 -18.47
C THR A 174 -1.93 -18.45 -17.87
N PHE A 175 -3.01 -17.83 -18.33
CA PHE A 175 -4.37 -18.26 -17.99
C PHE A 175 -4.91 -19.10 -19.15
N THR A 176 -5.35 -20.32 -18.84
CA THR A 176 -5.98 -21.22 -19.80
C THR A 176 -7.41 -21.50 -19.38
N ILE A 177 -8.38 -21.00 -20.12
CA ILE A 177 -9.79 -21.30 -19.87
C ILE A 177 -10.22 -22.47 -20.74
N SER A 178 -10.85 -23.46 -20.12
CA SER A 178 -11.50 -24.58 -20.78
C SER A 178 -13.01 -24.55 -20.52
N HIS A 179 -13.80 -24.76 -21.57
CA HIS A 179 -15.26 -24.87 -21.44
C HIS A 179 -15.72 -26.25 -21.92
N ASP A 180 -16.34 -27.02 -21.02
CA ASP A 180 -17.06 -28.24 -21.34
C ASP A 180 -18.55 -27.93 -21.52
N TYR A 181 -18.99 -27.95 -22.79
CA TYR A 181 -20.37 -27.67 -23.17
C TYR A 181 -21.38 -28.72 -22.68
N HIS A 182 -20.94 -29.97 -22.50
CA HIS A 182 -21.81 -31.06 -22.06
C HIS A 182 -22.01 -31.03 -20.56
N ALA A 183 -20.92 -30.81 -19.81
CA ALA A 183 -20.98 -30.64 -18.37
C ALA A 183 -21.45 -29.24 -17.95
N ARG A 184 -21.52 -28.28 -18.89
CA ARG A 184 -21.75 -26.85 -18.65
C ARG A 184 -20.79 -26.30 -17.58
N THR A 185 -19.56 -26.80 -17.61
CA THR A 185 -18.49 -26.41 -16.70
C THR A 185 -17.45 -25.60 -17.41
N THR A 186 -17.08 -24.47 -16.82
CA THR A 186 -15.93 -23.70 -17.27
C THR A 186 -14.83 -23.81 -16.22
N GLU A 187 -13.65 -24.23 -16.64
CA GLU A 187 -12.44 -24.40 -15.86
C GLU A 187 -11.43 -23.33 -16.26
N CYS A 188 -10.62 -22.85 -15.32
CA CYS A 188 -9.57 -21.87 -15.61
C CYS A 188 -8.29 -22.32 -14.91
N PHE A 189 -7.30 -22.71 -15.70
CA PHE A 189 -5.98 -23.10 -15.26
C PHE A 189 -5.05 -21.88 -15.25
N LEU A 190 -4.08 -21.91 -14.35
CA LEU A 190 -3.10 -20.84 -14.16
C LEU A 190 -1.71 -21.46 -14.12
N ASP A 191 -0.92 -21.22 -15.17
CA ASP A 191 0.49 -21.56 -15.18
C ASP A 191 1.31 -20.31 -14.79
N CYS A 192 2.24 -20.46 -13.87
CA CYS A 192 3.07 -19.38 -13.35
C CYS A 192 4.55 -19.70 -13.53
N SER A 193 5.36 -18.66 -13.81
CA SER A 193 6.82 -18.80 -13.78
C SER A 193 7.34 -18.98 -12.34
N ILE A 194 8.07 -20.07 -12.10
CA ILE A 194 8.68 -20.37 -10.79
C ILE A 194 9.70 -19.30 -10.40
N ASP A 195 10.41 -18.71 -11.37
CA ASP A 195 11.42 -17.66 -11.10
C ASP A 195 10.81 -16.41 -10.45
N ILE A 196 9.50 -16.16 -10.67
CA ILE A 196 8.78 -15.00 -10.15
C ILE A 196 7.96 -15.36 -8.91
N PHE A 197 7.17 -16.44 -8.99
CA PHE A 197 6.21 -16.77 -7.93
C PHE A 197 6.82 -17.60 -6.80
N GLN A 198 7.98 -18.23 -7.05
CA GLN A 198 8.86 -18.95 -6.10
C GLN A 198 8.25 -20.18 -5.43
N ASN A 199 7.00 -20.12 -4.99
CA ASN A 199 6.34 -21.17 -4.22
C ASN A 199 4.85 -21.29 -4.59
N GLN A 200 4.28 -22.47 -4.30
CA GLN A 200 2.88 -22.80 -4.53
C GLN A 200 1.94 -21.89 -3.73
N THR A 201 2.29 -21.52 -2.50
CA THR A 201 1.46 -20.68 -1.62
C THR A 201 1.12 -19.33 -2.25
N ASN A 202 2.06 -18.69 -2.95
CA ASN A 202 1.84 -17.42 -3.63
C ASN A 202 0.87 -17.56 -4.81
N VAL A 203 0.94 -18.67 -5.54
CA VAL A 203 0.00 -18.97 -6.63
C VAL A 203 -1.37 -19.29 -6.10
N ASP A 204 -1.46 -20.09 -5.04
CA ASP A 204 -2.72 -20.37 -4.34
C ASP A 204 -3.35 -19.08 -3.82
N LEU A 205 -2.54 -18.13 -3.33
CA LEU A 205 -3.04 -16.83 -2.88
C LEU A 205 -3.62 -16.01 -4.05
N LEU A 206 -2.92 -15.94 -5.18
CA LEU A 206 -3.41 -15.26 -6.37
C LEU A 206 -4.72 -15.89 -6.87
N ALA A 207 -4.75 -17.22 -6.95
CA ALA A 207 -5.92 -18.01 -7.29
C ALA A 207 -7.10 -17.72 -6.37
N ASN A 208 -6.89 -17.75 -5.05
CA ASN A 208 -7.93 -17.47 -4.06
C ASN A 208 -8.47 -16.04 -4.18
N ARG A 209 -7.61 -15.05 -4.40
CA ARG A 209 -8.02 -13.65 -4.64
C ARG A 209 -8.86 -13.53 -5.92
N PHE A 210 -8.48 -14.22 -6.98
CA PHE A 210 -9.25 -14.27 -8.23
C PHE A 210 -10.64 -14.91 -8.01
N GLN A 211 -10.70 -16.05 -7.31
CA GLN A 211 -11.99 -16.66 -6.93
C GLN A 211 -12.84 -15.74 -6.05
N TYR A 212 -12.22 -14.94 -5.20
CA TYR A 212 -12.93 -14.03 -4.31
C TYR A 212 -13.55 -12.85 -5.07
N ILE A 213 -12.88 -12.33 -6.10
CA ILE A 213 -13.44 -11.32 -7.00
C ILE A 213 -14.63 -11.90 -7.77
N LEU A 214 -14.50 -13.12 -8.30
CA LEU A 214 -15.61 -13.85 -8.93
C LEU A 214 -16.79 -13.98 -7.96
N LYS A 215 -16.57 -14.47 -6.74
CA LYS A 215 -17.61 -14.56 -5.71
C LYS A 215 -18.36 -13.24 -5.55
N GLN A 216 -17.64 -12.13 -5.47
CA GLN A 216 -18.27 -10.80 -5.32
C GLN A 216 -19.15 -10.44 -6.51
N LEU A 217 -18.63 -10.60 -7.73
CA LEU A 217 -19.34 -10.29 -8.98
C LEU A 217 -20.64 -11.11 -9.15
N PHE A 218 -20.63 -12.38 -8.77
CA PHE A 218 -21.78 -13.27 -8.91
C PHE A 218 -22.76 -13.24 -7.72
N SER A 219 -22.35 -12.67 -6.59
CA SER A 219 -23.18 -12.62 -5.38
C SER A 219 -24.33 -11.62 -5.47
N SER A 220 -24.17 -10.49 -6.18
CA SER A 220 -25.21 -9.48 -6.36
C SER A 220 -25.19 -8.92 -7.78
N SER A 221 -26.34 -8.88 -8.46
CA SER A 221 -26.43 -8.30 -9.82
C SER A 221 -26.16 -6.79 -9.84
N SER A 222 -26.39 -6.09 -8.74
CA SER A 222 -26.15 -4.64 -8.65
C SER A 222 -24.67 -4.26 -8.71
N ILE A 223 -23.77 -5.14 -8.25
CA ILE A 223 -22.34 -4.82 -8.12
C ILE A 223 -21.66 -4.59 -9.47
N ILE A 224 -22.21 -5.17 -10.54
CA ILE A 224 -21.66 -5.10 -11.90
C ILE A 224 -21.77 -3.70 -12.47
N HIS A 225 -22.77 -2.93 -12.02
CA HIS A 225 -22.96 -1.53 -12.38
C HIS A 225 -22.20 -0.56 -11.46
N GLU A 226 -21.62 -1.06 -10.36
CA GLU A 226 -20.85 -0.24 -9.43
C GLU A 226 -19.40 -0.04 -9.91
N PRO A 227 -18.71 1.02 -9.44
CA PRO A 227 -17.30 1.21 -9.72
C PRO A 227 -16.44 0.02 -9.31
N ILE A 228 -15.49 -0.33 -10.18
CA ILE A 228 -14.57 -1.45 -10.00
C ILE A 228 -13.79 -1.38 -8.68
N TYR A 229 -13.44 -0.19 -8.18
CA TYR A 229 -12.73 -0.03 -6.90
C TYR A 229 -13.48 -0.59 -5.68
N LYS A 230 -14.79 -0.86 -5.79
CA LYS A 230 -15.56 -1.46 -4.71
C LYS A 230 -15.33 -2.96 -4.58
N LEU A 231 -14.79 -3.62 -5.60
CA LEU A 231 -14.41 -5.03 -5.52
C LEU A 231 -13.15 -5.16 -4.66
N SER A 232 -13.22 -5.96 -3.60
CA SER A 232 -12.07 -6.23 -2.75
C SER A 232 -11.22 -7.34 -3.35
N ILE A 233 -9.93 -7.07 -3.59
CA ILE A 233 -8.95 -8.11 -3.86
C ILE A 233 -8.43 -8.77 -2.58
N VAL A 234 -8.56 -8.09 -1.43
CA VAL A 234 -8.09 -8.57 -0.13
C VAL A 234 -9.07 -9.61 0.39
N LEU A 235 -8.56 -10.81 0.68
CA LEU A 235 -9.36 -11.91 1.21
C LEU A 235 -9.82 -11.61 2.64
N PRO A 236 -10.94 -12.20 3.11
CA PRO A 236 -11.39 -12.03 4.50
C PRO A 236 -10.31 -12.41 5.54
N THR A 237 -9.56 -13.48 5.30
CA THR A 237 -8.45 -13.90 6.15
C THR A 237 -7.29 -12.89 6.20
N GLU A 238 -7.03 -12.22 5.07
CA GLU A 238 -6.03 -11.15 4.99
C GLU A 238 -6.52 -9.89 5.69
N GLN A 239 -7.82 -9.57 5.59
CA GLN A 239 -8.43 -8.46 6.34
C GLN A 239 -8.30 -8.69 7.85
N GLU A 240 -8.61 -9.89 8.33
CA GLU A 240 -8.42 -10.27 9.73
C GLU A 240 -6.96 -10.10 10.17
N PHE A 241 -6.01 -10.55 9.35
CA PHE A 241 -4.59 -10.38 9.63
C PHE A 241 -4.16 -8.89 9.66
N ILE A 242 -4.64 -8.07 8.73
CA ILE A 242 -4.41 -6.62 8.72
C ILE A 242 -4.99 -5.99 9.98
N HIS A 243 -6.20 -6.40 10.40
CA HIS A 243 -6.81 -5.94 11.65
C HIS A 243 -5.99 -6.36 12.87
N GLN A 244 -5.42 -7.57 12.88
CA GLN A 244 -4.55 -8.05 13.96
C GLN A 244 -3.25 -7.24 14.04
N ILE A 245 -2.59 -6.97 12.90
CA ILE A 245 -1.36 -6.15 12.86
C ILE A 245 -1.65 -4.72 13.34
N ASN A 246 -2.78 -4.15 12.95
CA ASN A 246 -3.17 -2.79 13.34
C ASN A 246 -3.76 -2.71 14.74
N ASN A 247 -3.98 -3.84 15.43
CA ASN A 247 -4.47 -3.85 16.80
C ASN A 247 -3.32 -3.56 17.79
N THR A 248 -2.79 -2.34 17.71
CA THR A 248 -1.69 -1.84 18.56
C THR A 248 -2.21 -1.16 19.83
N ASN A 249 -3.40 -1.53 20.31
CA ASN A 249 -3.96 -0.97 21.52
C ASN A 249 -3.12 -1.41 22.74
N ILE A 250 -2.30 -0.50 23.24
CA ILE A 250 -1.60 -0.68 24.51
C ILE A 250 -2.66 -0.58 25.62
N SER A 251 -2.67 -1.55 26.54
CA SER A 251 -3.53 -1.49 27.74
C SER A 251 -3.12 -0.28 28.57
N THR A 252 -3.78 0.85 28.35
CA THR A 252 -3.44 2.13 28.99
C THR A 252 -3.87 2.11 30.46
N SER A 253 -3.07 1.44 31.28
CA SER A 253 -3.02 1.68 32.74
C SER A 253 -2.32 3.01 33.07
N TYR A 254 -1.65 3.61 32.08
CA TYR A 254 -1.11 4.96 32.17
C TYR A 254 -2.22 5.99 31.99
N SER A 255 -2.51 6.72 33.07
CA SER A 255 -3.36 7.91 33.02
C SER A 255 -2.80 8.88 31.99
N TRP A 256 -3.62 9.25 31.01
CA TRP A 256 -3.39 10.24 29.95
C TRP A 256 -3.10 11.67 30.47
N SER A 257 -2.99 11.83 31.79
CA SER A 257 -2.68 13.06 32.48
C SER A 257 -1.20 13.44 32.49
N ASN A 258 -0.30 12.57 32.03
CA ASN A 258 1.13 12.84 32.11
C ASN A 258 1.64 13.53 30.84
N ILE A 259 2.24 14.69 31.00
CA ILE A 259 3.04 15.38 29.98
C ILE A 259 4.51 14.95 30.10
N VAL A 260 5.27 15.09 29.01
CA VAL A 260 6.62 14.49 28.88
C VAL A 260 7.57 14.91 30.02
N HIS A 261 7.54 16.18 30.42
CA HIS A 261 8.40 16.66 31.51
C HIS A 261 7.97 16.15 32.89
N ASP A 262 6.69 15.85 33.12
CA ASP A 262 6.25 15.23 34.39
C ASP A 262 6.83 13.83 34.57
N CYS A 263 6.98 13.08 33.47
CA CYS A 263 7.66 11.79 33.50
C CYS A 263 9.13 11.94 33.92
N PHE A 264 9.82 12.96 33.38
CA PHE A 264 11.18 13.31 33.79
C PHE A 264 11.25 13.71 35.27
N ILE A 265 10.36 14.59 35.75
CA ILE A 265 10.31 15.01 37.15
C ILE A 265 10.09 13.79 38.06
N LYS A 266 9.14 12.91 37.75
CA LYS A 266 8.93 11.67 38.52
C LYS A 266 10.19 10.81 38.60
N GLN A 267 10.91 10.66 37.49
CA GLN A 267 12.16 9.91 37.46
C GLN A 267 13.24 10.55 38.34
N THR A 268 13.35 11.88 38.33
CA THR A 268 14.33 12.61 39.17
C THR A 268 14.04 12.46 40.66
N GLN A 269 12.76 12.37 41.06
CA GLN A 269 12.35 12.15 42.45
C GLN A 269 12.70 10.74 42.94
N LEU A 270 12.63 9.74 42.06
CA LEU A 270 12.99 8.36 42.38
C LEU A 270 14.50 8.15 42.48
N TYR A 271 15.29 8.83 41.65
CA TYR A 271 16.74 8.62 41.54
C TYR A 271 17.56 9.92 41.54
N PRO A 272 17.45 10.79 42.56
CA PRO A 272 18.03 12.13 42.52
C PRO A 272 19.55 12.16 42.36
N GLN A 273 20.24 11.20 42.97
CA GLN A 273 21.72 11.14 43.01
C GLN A 273 22.31 10.25 41.90
N LYS A 274 21.49 9.66 41.02
CA LYS A 274 22.01 8.91 39.88
C LYS A 274 22.51 9.86 38.79
N LEU A 275 23.51 9.40 38.04
CA LEU A 275 24.02 10.08 36.85
C LEU A 275 22.90 10.23 35.80
N ALA A 276 22.68 11.45 35.32
CA ALA A 276 21.71 11.75 34.28
C ALA A 276 22.40 12.10 32.94
N LEU A 277 23.41 12.96 32.97
CA LEU A 277 24.18 13.37 31.80
C LEU A 277 25.68 13.25 32.07
N GLU A 278 26.43 12.92 31.03
CA GLU A 278 27.89 12.90 31.02
C GLU A 278 28.39 13.49 29.69
N LEU A 279 29.35 14.40 29.76
CA LEU A 279 29.98 15.03 28.60
C LEU A 279 31.42 15.40 28.95
N ASP A 280 32.38 14.95 28.13
CA ASP A 280 33.81 15.29 28.25
C ASP A 280 34.39 15.15 29.67
N GLY A 281 34.00 14.08 30.39
CA GLY A 281 34.45 13.79 31.75
C GLY A 281 33.77 14.63 32.85
N GLN A 282 32.86 15.52 32.49
CA GLN A 282 31.95 16.19 33.40
C GLN A 282 30.62 15.43 33.47
N SER A 283 29.87 15.63 34.55
CA SER A 283 28.59 14.96 34.75
C SER A 283 27.59 15.77 35.55
N LEU A 284 26.31 15.51 35.31
CA LEU A 284 25.20 15.99 36.12
C LEU A 284 24.38 14.80 36.65
N THR A 285 24.05 14.84 37.92
CA THR A 285 23.02 13.97 38.52
C THR A 285 21.62 14.42 38.09
N TYR A 286 20.63 13.55 38.27
CA TYR A 286 19.22 13.91 38.01
C TYR A 286 18.78 15.14 38.81
N SER A 287 19.23 15.28 40.06
CA SER A 287 18.89 16.43 40.91
C SER A 287 19.52 17.74 40.41
N GLU A 288 20.77 17.72 39.95
CA GLU A 288 21.47 18.90 39.41
C GLU A 288 20.90 19.30 38.05
N LEU A 289 20.55 18.32 37.21
CA LEU A 289 19.86 18.56 35.95
C LEU A 289 18.49 19.19 36.19
N LEU A 290 17.68 18.62 37.09
CA LEU A 290 16.37 19.17 37.43
C LEU A 290 16.47 20.60 37.95
N TYR A 291 17.46 20.88 38.80
CA TYR A 291 17.71 22.22 39.31
C TYR A 291 17.95 23.21 38.17
N SER A 292 18.85 22.86 37.24
CA SER A 292 19.18 23.70 36.08
C SER A 292 17.96 23.94 35.18
N VAL A 293 17.15 22.89 34.96
CA VAL A 293 15.89 22.97 34.22
C VAL A 293 14.88 23.90 34.90
N TYR A 294 14.71 23.82 36.22
CA TYR A 294 13.78 24.66 36.97
C TYR A 294 14.18 26.13 36.93
N CYS A 295 15.48 26.43 37.08
CA CYS A 295 15.98 27.80 36.98
C CYS A 295 15.66 28.42 35.61
N LEU A 296 15.96 27.70 34.53
CA LEU A 296 15.67 28.19 33.18
C LEU A 296 14.17 28.23 32.89
N THR A 297 13.39 27.25 33.36
CA THR A 297 11.92 27.23 33.22
C THR A 297 11.33 28.49 33.86
N ASN A 298 11.63 28.78 35.13
CA ASN A 298 11.11 29.96 35.82
C ASN A 298 11.50 31.27 35.14
N TYR A 299 12.70 31.33 34.57
CA TYR A 299 13.12 32.47 33.77
C TYR A 299 12.27 32.62 32.49
N LEU A 300 12.04 31.53 31.75
CA LEU A 300 11.28 31.53 30.50
C LEU A 300 9.82 31.94 30.72
N ILE A 301 9.18 31.43 31.78
CA ILE A 301 7.77 31.69 32.10
C ILE A 301 7.45 33.19 32.15
N ASP A 302 8.38 34.01 32.64
CA ASP A 302 8.19 35.46 32.76
C ASP A 302 8.51 36.23 31.47
N LYS A 303 8.98 35.54 30.43
CA LYS A 303 9.51 36.15 29.20
C LYS A 303 8.75 35.76 27.95
N ILE A 304 8.02 34.66 27.96
CA ILE A 304 7.39 34.09 26.77
C ILE A 304 5.88 34.06 26.89
N GLN A 305 5.21 33.99 25.74
CA GLN A 305 3.79 33.68 25.68
C GLN A 305 3.56 32.16 25.60
N PRO A 306 2.40 31.64 26.06
CA PRO A 306 2.05 30.25 25.84
C PRO A 306 2.07 29.85 24.36
N ASN A 307 2.64 28.69 24.05
CA ASN A 307 2.90 28.18 22.71
C ASN A 307 3.83 29.04 21.85
N GLU A 308 4.59 29.96 22.44
CA GLU A 308 5.65 30.67 21.73
C GLU A 308 6.73 29.69 21.27
N ILE A 309 7.15 29.82 20.01
CA ILE A 309 8.17 28.97 19.42
C ILE A 309 9.54 29.53 19.76
N ILE A 310 10.33 28.72 20.47
CA ILE A 310 11.67 29.06 20.89
C ILE A 310 12.64 28.21 20.08
N CYS A 311 13.45 28.88 19.26
CA CYS A 311 14.48 28.23 18.48
C CYS A 311 15.74 28.05 19.32
N GLN A 312 16.22 26.82 19.47
CA GLN A 312 17.49 26.55 20.15
C GLN A 312 18.55 26.22 19.11
N CYS A 313 19.61 27.02 19.06
CA CYS A 313 20.74 26.80 18.16
C CYS A 313 22.00 26.75 19.02
N VAL A 314 22.30 25.56 19.54
CA VAL A 314 23.42 25.34 20.46
C VAL A 314 24.18 24.08 20.02
N GLU A 315 25.49 24.07 20.28
CA GLU A 315 26.28 22.86 20.13
C GLU A 315 25.91 21.82 21.21
N ARG A 316 26.43 20.60 21.08
CA ARG A 316 26.20 19.56 22.08
C ARG A 316 26.79 19.99 23.42
N SER A 317 25.93 20.21 24.40
CA SER A 317 26.31 20.63 25.74
C SER A 317 25.23 20.26 26.76
N PHE A 318 25.51 20.44 28.06
CA PHE A 318 24.47 20.29 29.08
C PHE A 318 23.34 21.31 28.90
N GLU A 319 23.67 22.53 28.47
CA GLU A 319 22.71 23.60 28.18
C GLU A 319 21.74 23.23 27.06
N MET A 320 22.15 22.39 26.10
CA MET A 320 21.26 21.86 25.08
C MET A 320 20.09 21.09 25.70
N ILE A 321 20.40 20.12 26.56
CA ILE A 321 19.39 19.28 27.22
C ILE A 321 18.58 20.10 28.24
N VAL A 322 19.24 20.97 29.00
CA VAL A 322 18.57 21.88 29.95
C VAL A 322 17.58 22.79 29.23
N GLY A 323 17.97 23.39 28.11
CA GLY A 323 17.11 24.24 27.29
C GLY A 323 15.91 23.49 26.75
N MET A 324 16.12 22.32 26.16
CA MET A 324 15.05 21.45 25.68
C MET A 324 14.03 21.16 26.79
N LEU A 325 14.48 20.63 27.93
CA LEU A 325 13.59 20.29 29.04
C LEU A 325 12.87 21.52 29.63
N ALA A 326 13.55 22.66 29.73
CA ALA A 326 12.95 23.88 30.25
C ALA A 326 11.87 24.47 29.33
N MET A 327 12.06 24.39 28.00
CA MET A 327 11.03 24.78 27.02
C MET A 327 9.79 23.89 27.16
N LEU A 328 10.01 22.58 27.27
CA LEU A 328 8.94 21.60 27.50
C LEU A 328 8.15 21.87 28.79
N SER A 329 8.78 22.46 29.82
CA SER A 329 8.17 22.79 31.11
C SER A 329 7.61 24.22 31.20
N SER A 330 7.76 25.05 30.16
CA SER A 330 7.36 26.47 30.17
C SER A 330 6.20 26.81 29.23
N SER A 331 5.50 25.80 28.69
CA SER A 331 4.49 25.93 27.61
C SER A 331 5.03 26.49 26.29
N ALA A 332 6.35 26.56 26.14
CA ALA A 332 7.02 26.90 24.90
C ALA A 332 6.98 25.73 23.91
N VAL A 333 7.15 26.05 22.63
CA VAL A 333 7.40 25.06 21.58
C VAL A 333 8.87 25.06 21.23
N TYR A 334 9.53 23.93 21.48
CA TYR A 334 10.95 23.73 21.17
C TYR A 334 11.17 23.59 19.66
N CYS A 335 12.06 24.38 19.07
CA CYS A 335 12.49 24.22 17.68
C CYS A 335 14.01 24.02 17.63
N PRO A 336 14.53 22.77 17.48
CA PRO A 336 15.96 22.55 17.28
C PRO A 336 16.43 23.16 15.97
N LEU A 337 17.51 23.94 16.04
CA LEU A 337 18.27 24.41 14.89
C LEU A 337 19.71 23.91 15.02
N SER A 338 20.30 23.52 13.89
CA SER A 338 21.70 23.10 13.86
C SER A 338 22.61 24.33 13.65
N PRO A 339 23.63 24.56 14.48
CA PRO A 339 24.62 25.61 14.22
C PRO A 339 25.48 25.30 12.97
N LEU A 340 25.48 24.05 12.51
CA LEU A 340 26.17 23.61 11.30
C LEU A 340 25.35 23.88 10.02
N ASP A 341 24.07 24.26 10.14
CA ASP A 341 23.25 24.57 8.97
C ASP A 341 23.74 25.87 8.31
N PRO A 342 23.74 25.94 6.96
CA PRO A 342 24.12 27.16 6.26
C PRO A 342 23.28 28.37 6.72
N PRO A 343 23.88 29.57 6.91
CA PRO A 343 23.16 30.75 7.39
C PRO A 343 21.92 31.11 6.58
N GLU A 344 21.95 30.89 5.26
CA GLU A 344 20.80 31.12 4.37
C GLU A 344 19.62 30.18 4.68
N ARG A 345 19.90 28.94 5.05
CA ARG A 345 18.89 27.97 5.47
C ARG A 345 18.25 28.41 6.79
N LEU A 346 19.06 28.79 7.78
CA LEU A 346 18.56 29.30 9.06
C LEU A 346 17.71 30.56 8.89
N LYS A 347 18.15 31.52 8.07
CA LYS A 347 17.36 32.72 7.72
C LYS A 347 16.02 32.35 7.09
N THR A 348 16.02 31.39 6.16
CA THR A 348 14.80 30.95 5.48
C THR A 348 13.82 30.30 6.47
N LEU A 349 14.32 29.49 7.40
CA LEU A 349 13.52 28.86 8.45
C LEU A 349 12.92 29.91 9.40
N LEU A 350 13.72 30.86 9.86
CA LEU A 350 13.30 31.86 10.85
C LEU A 350 12.33 32.90 10.28
N ILE A 351 12.62 33.46 9.11
CA ILE A 351 11.85 34.58 8.55
C ILE A 351 10.45 34.14 8.07
N ARG A 352 10.33 32.92 7.54
CA ARG A 352 9.09 32.49 6.88
C ARG A 352 8.10 31.81 7.81
N ASN A 353 8.55 31.24 8.93
CA ASN A 353 7.72 30.34 9.73
C ASN A 353 7.29 30.91 11.09
N PHE A 354 7.90 32.01 11.56
CA PHE A 354 7.70 32.46 12.94
C PHE A 354 7.45 33.97 13.04
N THR A 355 6.38 34.35 13.75
CA THR A 355 6.03 35.75 14.06
C THR A 355 6.59 36.24 15.39
N TRP A 356 6.92 35.32 16.32
CA TRP A 356 7.53 35.58 17.62
C TRP A 356 8.82 34.76 17.68
N GLN A 357 9.94 35.39 17.99
CA GLN A 357 11.25 34.75 17.93
C GLN A 357 12.02 35.00 19.21
N THR A 358 12.01 33.99 20.08
CA THR A 358 13.01 33.89 21.14
C THR A 358 14.02 32.83 20.68
N ILE A 359 15.28 33.25 20.48
CA ILE A 359 16.36 32.34 20.09
C ILE A 359 17.25 32.11 21.32
N LEU A 360 17.44 30.84 21.68
CA LEU A 360 18.32 30.42 22.75
C LEU A 360 19.62 29.90 22.12
N MET A 361 20.69 30.68 22.26
CA MET A 361 22.04 30.36 21.76
C MET A 361 23.03 30.43 22.91
N THR A 362 23.97 29.49 22.93
CA THR A 362 25.19 29.59 23.73
C THR A 362 26.26 30.19 22.82
N HIS A 363 26.75 31.38 23.18
CA HIS A 363 27.82 32.10 22.48
C HIS A 363 27.62 32.34 20.97
N THR A 364 26.77 33.29 20.58
CA THR A 364 27.02 34.27 19.49
C THR A 364 25.81 35.18 19.29
N SER A 365 26.06 36.42 18.91
CA SER A 365 25.16 37.57 18.93
C SER A 365 23.96 37.51 17.96
N CYS A 366 22.74 37.44 18.50
CA CYS A 366 21.49 38.05 17.97
C CYS A 366 20.43 38.06 19.09
N ASN A 367 19.90 39.24 19.45
CA ASN A 367 18.86 39.48 20.49
C ASN A 367 18.72 38.39 21.56
N LEU A 368 19.80 38.22 22.33
CA LEU A 368 19.96 37.14 23.29
C LEU A 368 19.19 37.41 24.59
N ILE A 369 18.44 36.41 25.06
CA ILE A 369 18.46 36.08 26.48
C ILE A 369 19.88 35.59 26.77
N LYS A 370 20.74 36.46 27.32
CA LYS A 370 22.04 36.03 27.84
C LYS A 370 21.81 35.22 29.11
N THR A 371 22.02 33.91 29.03
CA THR A 371 22.15 33.03 30.20
C THR A 371 23.54 33.15 30.84
N ASP A 372 24.10 34.36 30.94
CA ASP A 372 25.41 34.60 31.58
C ASP A 372 25.29 34.72 33.12
N SER A 373 24.10 34.50 33.67
CA SER A 373 23.87 34.50 35.10
C SER A 373 22.75 33.53 35.44
N PHE A 374 23.10 32.35 35.96
CA PHE A 374 22.18 31.55 36.75
C PHE A 374 21.85 32.34 38.02
N ILE A 375 20.84 33.19 37.92
CA ILE A 375 20.24 33.86 39.07
C ILE A 375 19.53 32.76 39.86
N ILE A 376 19.83 32.70 41.17
CA ILE A 376 19.20 31.76 42.10
C ILE A 376 17.69 32.06 42.12
N PHE A 377 16.92 31.23 41.42
CA PHE A 377 15.46 31.26 41.47
C PHE A 377 14.93 30.12 42.34
N ASN A 378 13.75 30.36 42.89
CA ASN A 378 13.01 29.46 43.77
C ASN A 378 12.90 28.05 43.15
N HIS A 379 13.03 26.99 43.98
CA HIS A 379 13.04 25.58 43.55
C HIS A 379 11.69 25.06 43.02
N ILE A 380 10.68 25.92 42.89
CA ILE A 380 9.32 25.56 42.51
C ILE A 380 9.02 26.25 41.18
N ILE A 381 8.65 25.48 40.16
CA ILE A 381 8.15 26.03 38.89
C ILE A 381 6.82 26.74 39.16
N LYS A 382 6.65 27.96 38.64
CA LYS A 382 5.36 28.64 38.67
C LYS A 382 4.29 27.78 37.99
N PRO A 383 3.08 27.64 38.55
CA PRO A 383 2.07 26.76 37.97
C PRO A 383 1.64 27.25 36.58
N ILE A 384 1.82 26.40 35.57
CA ILE A 384 1.37 26.63 34.20
C ILE A 384 0.49 25.48 33.76
N SER A 385 -0.58 25.80 33.02
CA SER A 385 -1.43 24.79 32.41
C SER A 385 -0.79 24.31 31.10
N ILE A 386 -0.26 23.09 31.12
CA ILE A 386 0.21 22.36 29.93
C ILE A 386 -0.62 21.09 29.83
N THR A 387 -1.10 20.80 28.63
CA THR A 387 -1.99 19.67 28.36
C THR A 387 -1.33 18.66 27.42
N PHE A 388 -1.92 17.47 27.36
CA PHE A 388 -1.50 16.38 26.48
C PHE A 388 -1.46 16.77 24.99
N TYR A 389 -2.25 17.77 24.59
CA TYR A 389 -2.35 18.21 23.19
C TYR A 389 -1.49 19.43 22.87
N ASN A 390 -0.82 20.04 23.87
CA ASN A 390 0.12 21.13 23.59
C ASN A 390 1.29 20.64 22.74
N VAL A 391 1.75 21.51 21.85
CA VAL A 391 2.90 21.25 21.00
C VAL A 391 4.16 21.24 21.85
N VAL A 392 4.97 20.20 21.69
CA VAL A 392 6.27 20.04 22.36
C VAL A 392 7.37 20.59 21.50
N TYR A 393 7.45 20.13 20.25
CA TYR A 393 8.49 20.56 19.35
C TYR A 393 8.04 20.63 17.90
N ILE A 394 8.78 21.41 17.12
CA ILE A 394 8.66 21.50 15.68
C ILE A 394 10.00 21.10 15.06
N SER A 395 9.98 20.19 14.09
CA SER A 395 11.15 19.85 13.28
C SER A 395 10.90 20.18 11.82
N PHE A 396 11.96 20.50 11.06
CA PHE A 396 11.84 20.84 9.65
C PHE A 396 12.41 19.74 8.76
N THR A 397 11.66 19.35 7.73
CA THR A 397 12.09 18.37 6.71
C THR A 397 12.30 19.04 5.36
N SER A 398 13.08 18.40 4.48
CA SER A 398 13.25 18.84 3.09
C SER A 398 11.93 18.68 2.33
N GLY A 399 11.25 19.79 2.05
CA GLY A 399 10.07 19.75 1.19
C GLY A 399 10.47 19.46 -0.25
N THR A 400 9.65 18.67 -0.96
CA THR A 400 9.81 18.37 -2.40
C THR A 400 9.83 19.62 -3.29
N THR A 401 9.30 20.74 -2.79
CA THR A 401 9.29 22.06 -3.45
C THR A 401 10.55 22.89 -3.15
N GLY A 402 11.53 22.34 -2.43
CA GLY A 402 12.72 23.06 -1.94
C GLY A 402 12.46 23.96 -0.73
N ILE A 403 11.20 24.12 -0.31
CA ILE A 403 10.81 24.89 0.88
C ILE A 403 10.67 23.91 2.07
N PRO A 404 11.41 24.11 3.17
CA PRO A 404 11.27 23.26 4.35
C PRO A 404 9.85 23.26 4.90
N LYS A 405 9.35 22.10 5.33
CA LYS A 405 8.03 21.94 5.95
C LYS A 405 8.18 21.63 7.43
N ALA A 406 7.38 22.29 8.26
CA ALA A 406 7.32 22.03 9.69
C ALA A 406 6.50 20.76 9.98
N VAL A 407 7.08 19.88 10.79
CA VAL A 407 6.41 18.75 11.42
C VAL A 407 6.16 19.14 12.87
N VAL A 408 4.88 19.16 13.26
CA VAL A 408 4.44 19.62 14.59
C VAL A 408 4.17 18.41 15.46
N ILE A 409 4.87 18.31 16.60
CA ILE A 409 4.78 17.17 17.51
C ILE A 409 4.30 17.65 18.88
N SER A 410 3.19 17.08 19.35
CA SER A 410 2.61 17.35 20.67
C SER A 410 3.12 16.40 21.75
N HIS A 411 2.78 16.69 23.01
CA HIS A 411 3.07 15.80 24.13
C HIS A 411 2.48 14.42 23.92
N SER A 412 1.28 14.33 23.35
CA SER A 412 0.62 13.06 23.06
C SER A 412 1.42 12.16 22.13
N HIS A 413 1.89 12.71 21.01
CA HIS A 413 2.68 11.97 20.04
C HIS A 413 4.00 11.49 20.65
N LEU A 414 4.72 12.38 21.34
CA LEU A 414 6.02 12.04 21.92
C LEU A 414 5.88 11.04 23.08
N LEU A 415 4.87 11.19 23.94
CA LEU A 415 4.66 10.27 25.06
C LEU A 415 4.30 8.86 24.57
N LEU A 416 3.39 8.75 23.60
CA LEU A 416 3.02 7.46 23.01
C LEU A 416 4.21 6.78 22.35
N TYR A 417 5.05 7.55 21.63
CA TYR A 417 6.29 7.04 21.07
C TYR A 417 7.25 6.53 22.16
N LEU A 418 7.52 7.33 23.20
CA LEU A 418 8.41 6.96 24.28
C LEU A 418 7.90 5.73 25.05
N GLN A 419 6.60 5.62 25.28
CA GLN A 419 5.99 4.44 25.90
C GLN A 419 6.19 3.18 25.06
N SER A 420 5.90 3.26 23.76
CA SER A 420 6.13 2.13 22.86
C SER A 420 7.61 1.73 22.82
N SER A 421 8.53 2.71 22.84
CA SER A 421 9.97 2.44 22.84
C SER A 421 10.43 1.78 24.13
N VAL A 422 9.91 2.20 25.29
CA VAL A 422 10.22 1.56 26.58
C VAL A 422 9.73 0.12 26.64
N GLU A 423 8.56 -0.19 26.07
CA GLU A 423 8.04 -1.55 26.01
C GLU A 423 8.85 -2.46 25.06
N VAL A 424 9.27 -1.92 23.90
CA VAL A 424 10.01 -2.69 22.89
C VAL A 424 11.49 -2.84 23.25
N ASP A 425 12.15 -1.76 23.65
CA ASP A 425 13.60 -1.73 23.91
C ASP A 425 13.96 -2.13 25.35
N ALA A 426 12.96 -2.20 26.25
CA ALA A 426 13.10 -2.66 27.64
C ALA A 426 14.18 -1.91 28.44
N PHE A 427 14.24 -0.58 28.32
CA PHE A 427 15.20 0.27 29.03
C PHE A 427 15.23 0.03 30.55
N ARG A 428 16.42 -0.17 31.09
CA ARG A 428 16.70 -0.43 32.51
C ARG A 428 17.46 0.72 33.15
N THR A 429 17.42 0.79 34.48
CA THR A 429 18.12 1.86 35.24
C THR A 429 19.65 1.78 35.21
N THR A 430 20.22 0.75 34.58
CA THR A 430 21.65 0.53 34.35
C THR A 430 22.09 0.92 32.95
N ASP A 431 21.14 1.17 32.05
CA ASP A 431 21.44 1.42 30.65
C ASP A 431 21.98 2.83 30.45
N ARG A 432 22.73 3.01 29.36
CA ARG A 432 23.29 4.30 28.95
C ARG A 432 22.85 4.57 27.53
N ALA A 433 22.29 5.75 27.29
CA ALA A 433 21.97 6.22 25.95
C ALA A 433 23.08 7.15 25.47
N ILE A 434 23.52 6.97 24.23
CA ILE A 434 24.50 7.85 23.58
C ILE A 434 23.74 8.77 22.64
N GLN A 435 23.91 10.08 22.79
CA GLN A 435 23.41 11.05 21.84
C GLN A 435 24.36 11.12 20.63
N LEU A 436 24.06 10.32 19.60
CA LEU A 436 24.78 10.33 18.32
C LEU A 436 24.21 11.39 17.36
N SER A 437 25.00 11.74 16.33
CA SER A 437 24.63 12.71 15.28
C SER A 437 23.60 12.20 14.31
#